data_AF-A0A1Y1MWS6-F1
#
_entry.id   AF-A0A1Y1MWS6-F1
#
_cell.length_a   1.000
_cell.length_b   1.000
_cell.length_c   1.000
_cell.angle_alpha   90.00
_cell.angle_beta   90.00
_cell.angle_gamma   90.00
#
_symmetry.space_group_name_H-M   'P 1'
#
loop_
_entity.id
_entity.type
_entity.pdbx_description
1 polymer ?
#
loop_
_entity_poly.entity_id
_entity_poly.type
_entity_poly.pdbx_seq_one_letter_code
_entity_poly.pdbx_strand_id
1 'polypeptide(L)'
;GIIKCDKARRRIQDSMRRSLSIGERQHLEACLRNIKSMRKHFKLEQKRGQGIALNKETAKHRVHWDDSISAFSNRIRTGVITNLKHKDPSRFLVDCKVIFKRQVFNALKKDEAVKVNAIFCGEFAITQGEKMLNEYKYFTTSNNVCNFSAQGAAIIFGPLQTAYERELRTYLKQKYGSENV
;
A
#
# COMPACT_ATOMS: atom_id res chain seq x y z
N GLY A 1 6.65 -21.39 -1.82
CA GLY A 1 6.58 -19.96 -2.17
C GLY A 1 7.93 -19.24 -2.11
N ILE A 2 8.54 -19.16 -0.91
CA ILE A 2 9.72 -18.31 -0.60
C ILE A 2 10.90 -18.44 -1.57
N ILE A 3 11.37 -19.67 -1.86
CA ILE A 3 12.51 -19.91 -2.77
C ILE A 3 12.19 -19.43 -4.19
N LYS A 4 10.95 -19.62 -4.66
CA LYS A 4 10.50 -19.14 -5.98
C LYS A 4 10.53 -17.61 -6.02
N CYS A 5 10.07 -16.93 -4.96
CA CYS A 5 10.19 -15.48 -4.84
C CYS A 5 11.65 -15.01 -4.85
N ASP A 6 12.57 -15.73 -4.20
CA ASP A 6 14.00 -15.35 -4.21
C ASP A 6 14.66 -15.53 -5.58
N LYS A 7 14.28 -16.57 -6.33
CA LYS A 7 14.72 -16.76 -7.71
C LYS A 7 14.16 -15.67 -8.62
N ALA A 8 12.87 -15.39 -8.52
CA ALA A 8 12.20 -14.40 -9.35
C ALA A 8 12.68 -12.96 -9.03
N ARG A 9 12.92 -12.64 -7.75
CA ARG A 9 13.56 -11.39 -7.32
C ARG A 9 14.91 -11.18 -8.02
N ARG A 10 15.78 -12.19 -8.00
CA ARG A 10 17.12 -12.13 -8.64
C ARG A 10 17.00 -11.89 -10.14
N ARG A 11 16.14 -12.66 -10.83
CA ARG A 11 15.89 -12.49 -12.27
C ARG A 11 15.45 -11.07 -12.62
N ILE A 12 14.48 -10.51 -11.88
CA ILE A 12 14.03 -9.14 -12.14
C ILE A 12 15.13 -8.12 -11.85
N GLN A 13 15.92 -8.31 -10.79
CA GLN A 13 17.09 -7.46 -10.51
C GLN A 13 18.13 -7.50 -11.63
N ASP A 14 18.38 -8.68 -12.22
CA ASP A 14 19.28 -8.83 -13.35
C ASP A 14 18.70 -8.17 -14.62
N SER A 15 17.39 -8.30 -14.87
CA SER A 15 16.70 -7.61 -15.96
C SER A 15 16.73 -6.09 -15.81
N MET A 16 16.56 -5.55 -14.59
CA MET A 16 16.65 -4.12 -14.32
C MET A 16 18.05 -3.54 -14.56
N ARG A 17 19.11 -4.36 -14.43
CA ARG A 17 20.48 -3.94 -14.78
C ARG A 17 20.69 -3.81 -16.28
N ARG A 18 19.88 -4.52 -17.08
CA ARG A 18 19.95 -4.55 -18.55
C ARG A 18 18.87 -3.71 -19.23
N SER A 19 17.91 -3.17 -18.49
CA SER A 19 16.81 -2.36 -19.03
C SER A 19 17.35 -1.07 -19.63
N LEU A 20 16.99 -0.78 -20.88
CA LEU A 20 17.47 0.40 -21.61
C LEU A 20 16.50 1.57 -21.47
N SER A 21 15.20 1.30 -21.39
CA SER A 21 14.18 2.34 -21.26
C SER A 21 13.72 2.55 -19.82
N ILE A 22 13.27 3.78 -19.54
CA ILE A 22 12.64 4.14 -18.26
C ILE A 22 11.37 3.32 -18.02
N GLY A 23 10.58 3.09 -19.07
CA GLY A 23 9.32 2.33 -18.99
C GLY A 23 9.54 0.86 -18.61
N GLU A 24 10.53 0.20 -19.22
CA GLU A 24 10.87 -1.18 -18.86
C GLU A 24 11.34 -1.29 -17.41
N ARG A 25 12.16 -0.33 -16.97
CA ARG A 25 12.62 -0.29 -15.58
C ARG A 25 11.46 -0.14 -14.60
N GLN A 26 10.51 0.75 -14.89
CA GLN A 26 9.29 0.93 -14.09
C GLN A 26 8.43 -0.34 -14.04
N HIS A 27 8.25 -1.01 -15.18
CA HIS A 27 7.51 -2.28 -15.24
C HIS A 27 8.18 -3.37 -14.38
N LEU A 28 9.49 -3.54 -14.53
CA LEU A 28 10.26 -4.50 -13.74
C LEU A 28 10.22 -4.18 -12.24
N GLU A 29 10.26 -2.90 -11.87
CA GLU A 29 10.09 -2.47 -10.49
C GLU A 29 8.72 -2.86 -9.93
N ALA A 30 7.63 -2.62 -10.67
CA ALA A 30 6.29 -3.03 -10.27
C ALA A 30 6.21 -4.55 -10.04
N CYS A 31 6.76 -5.34 -10.96
CA CYS A 31 6.85 -6.80 -10.83
C CYS A 31 7.70 -7.23 -9.62
N LEU A 32 8.81 -6.55 -9.33
CA LEU A 32 9.62 -6.80 -8.15
C LEU A 32 8.82 -6.57 -6.85
N ARG A 33 7.97 -5.53 -6.80
CA ARG A 33 7.12 -5.26 -5.62
C ARG A 33 6.11 -6.36 -5.39
N ASN A 34 5.47 -6.85 -6.44
CA ASN A 34 4.54 -7.98 -6.33
C ASN A 34 5.25 -9.22 -5.75
N ILE A 35 6.46 -9.53 -6.21
CA ILE A 35 7.24 -10.65 -5.67
C ILE A 35 7.64 -10.43 -4.21
N LYS A 36 8.06 -9.21 -3.84
CA LYS A 36 8.40 -8.89 -2.45
C LYS A 36 7.19 -8.99 -1.54
N SER A 37 6.02 -8.51 -2.00
CA SER A 37 4.73 -8.66 -1.32
C SER A 37 4.39 -10.14 -1.11
N MET A 38 4.38 -10.94 -2.17
CA MET A 38 4.13 -12.39 -2.09
C MET A 38 5.10 -13.10 -1.14
N ARG A 39 6.38 -12.72 -1.17
CA ARG A 39 7.38 -13.28 -0.24
C ARG A 39 7.01 -13.01 1.22
N LYS A 40 6.51 -11.81 1.53
CA LYS A 40 6.08 -11.45 2.89
C LYS A 40 4.88 -12.29 3.32
N HIS A 41 3.90 -12.48 2.43
CA HIS A 41 2.77 -13.39 2.68
C HIS A 41 3.25 -14.81 2.98
N PHE A 42 4.09 -15.40 2.14
CA PHE A 42 4.60 -16.75 2.40
C PHE A 42 5.39 -16.87 3.71
N LYS A 43 6.10 -15.83 4.13
CA LYS A 43 6.78 -15.80 5.43
C LYS A 43 5.82 -15.76 6.61
N LEU A 44 4.65 -15.12 6.45
CA LEU A 44 3.62 -15.08 7.48
C LEU A 44 2.89 -16.43 7.56
N GLU A 45 2.54 -17.02 6.43
CA GLU A 45 1.90 -18.34 6.35
C GLU A 45 2.80 -19.46 6.90
N GLN A 46 4.13 -19.32 6.77
CA GLN A 46 5.08 -20.28 7.35
C GLN A 46 5.16 -20.26 8.87
N LYS A 47 4.69 -19.20 9.55
CA LYS A 47 4.67 -19.16 11.01
C LYS A 47 3.62 -20.14 11.54
N ARG A 48 4.02 -21.41 11.71
CA ARG A 48 3.25 -22.43 12.43
C ARG A 48 3.61 -22.35 13.91
N GLY A 49 2.63 -22.08 14.76
CA GLY A 49 2.80 -22.04 16.21
C GLY A 49 3.58 -20.83 16.71
N GLN A 50 2.90 -19.70 16.91
CA GLN A 50 3.37 -18.71 17.87
C GLN A 50 2.50 -18.85 19.11
N GLY A 51 3.08 -19.35 20.20
CA GLY A 51 2.48 -19.19 21.53
C GLY A 51 2.15 -17.71 21.78
N ILE A 52 1.20 -17.45 22.67
CA ILE A 52 0.63 -16.11 22.95
C ILE A 52 1.76 -15.09 23.05
N ALA A 53 1.98 -14.34 21.97
CA ALA A 53 3.00 -13.30 21.96
C ALA A 53 2.47 -12.16 22.82
N LEU A 54 3.04 -11.99 24.02
CA LEU A 54 2.68 -10.93 24.98
C LEU A 54 2.94 -9.50 24.45
N ASN A 55 3.54 -9.37 23.27
CA ASN A 55 3.81 -8.10 22.63
C ASN A 55 2.58 -7.60 21.85
N LYS A 56 2.09 -6.41 22.21
CA LYS A 56 1.00 -5.73 21.49
C LYS A 56 1.32 -5.62 20.00
N GLU A 57 0.43 -6.17 19.19
CA GLU A 57 0.52 -6.06 17.74
C GLU A 57 0.25 -4.61 17.29
N THR A 58 1.21 -4.02 16.58
CA THR A 58 1.10 -2.66 16.01
C THR A 58 0.99 -2.69 14.47
N ALA A 59 0.61 -1.56 13.86
CA ALA A 59 0.43 -1.40 12.41
C ALA A 59 1.58 -1.98 11.57
N LYS A 60 2.84 -1.82 12.01
CA LYS A 60 4.03 -2.36 11.32
C LYS A 60 4.04 -3.89 11.14
N HIS A 61 3.23 -4.61 11.91
CA HIS A 61 3.09 -6.07 11.82
C HIS A 61 1.94 -6.50 10.89
N ARG A 62 1.01 -5.58 10.59
CA ARG A 62 -0.21 -5.84 9.81
C ARG A 62 -0.16 -5.22 8.41
N VAL A 63 0.69 -4.22 8.21
CA VAL A 63 0.99 -3.62 6.91
C VAL A 63 2.50 -3.36 6.75
N HIS A 64 2.98 -3.33 5.52
CA HIS A 64 4.40 -3.13 5.22
C HIS A 64 4.60 -2.06 4.14
N TRP A 65 5.45 -1.07 4.40
CA TRP A 65 5.90 -0.11 3.41
C TRP A 65 7.19 -0.56 2.74
N ASP A 66 7.27 -0.41 1.41
CA ASP A 66 8.47 -0.58 0.62
C ASP A 66 8.63 0.58 -0.37
N ASP A 67 9.79 1.24 -0.34
CA ASP A 67 10.11 2.36 -1.22
C ASP A 67 10.39 1.88 -2.65
N SER A 68 9.78 2.53 -3.64
CA SER A 68 10.13 2.36 -5.05
C SER A 68 11.42 3.10 -5.40
N ILE A 69 12.23 2.49 -6.27
CA ILE A 69 13.45 3.12 -6.77
C ILE A 69 13.00 4.00 -7.94
N SER A 70 12.55 5.22 -7.68
CA SER A 70 12.08 6.08 -8.77
C SER A 70 13.19 6.31 -9.80
N ALA A 71 12.86 6.24 -11.09
CA ALA A 71 13.73 6.72 -12.17
C ALA A 71 14.02 8.23 -12.04
N PHE A 72 13.20 8.95 -11.27
CA PHE A 72 13.42 10.33 -10.87
C PHE A 72 13.98 10.36 -9.44
N SER A 73 15.21 9.86 -9.29
CA SER A 73 15.90 9.61 -8.02
C SER A 73 15.85 10.75 -7.00
N ASN A 74 15.56 11.98 -7.43
CA ASN A 74 15.51 13.16 -6.57
C ASN A 74 14.16 13.90 -6.49
N ARG A 75 13.18 13.66 -7.39
CA ARG A 75 11.95 14.49 -7.46
C ARG A 75 10.66 13.79 -7.08
N ILE A 76 10.56 12.47 -7.28
CA ILE A 76 9.32 11.72 -7.01
C ILE A 76 9.67 10.52 -6.16
N ARG A 77 9.08 10.45 -4.95
CA ARG A 77 9.17 9.28 -4.08
C ARG A 77 7.86 8.51 -4.18
N THR A 78 7.96 7.28 -4.65
CA THR A 78 6.83 6.34 -4.70
C THR A 78 7.07 5.26 -3.67
N GLY A 79 6.05 4.89 -2.91
CA GLY A 79 6.12 3.74 -2.02
C GLY A 79 4.85 2.92 -2.08
N VAL A 80 4.98 1.63 -1.79
CA VAL A 80 3.88 0.66 -1.82
C VAL A 80 3.62 0.19 -0.41
N ILE A 81 2.35 0.20 0.00
CA ILE A 81 1.90 -0.42 1.25
C ILE A 81 1.23 -1.76 0.95
N THR A 82 1.80 -2.84 1.47
CA THR A 82 1.26 -4.19 1.33
C THR A 82 0.43 -4.56 2.55
N ASN A 83 -0.79 -5.06 2.31
CA ASN A 83 -1.61 -5.68 3.34
C ASN A 83 -0.99 -7.02 3.76
N LEU A 84 -0.73 -7.23 5.05
CA LEU A 84 -0.18 -8.49 5.54
C LEU A 84 -1.21 -9.37 6.25
N LYS A 85 -2.22 -8.78 6.89
CA LYS A 85 -3.12 -9.49 7.82
C LYS A 85 -4.59 -9.05 7.78
N HIS A 86 -4.91 -7.93 7.14
CA HIS A 86 -6.27 -7.41 7.17
C HIS A 86 -7.17 -8.15 6.19
N LYS A 87 -8.37 -8.49 6.64
CA LYS A 87 -9.46 -8.95 5.77
C LYS A 87 -10.42 -7.82 5.45
N ASP A 88 -10.66 -6.97 6.45
CA ASP A 88 -11.46 -5.76 6.32
C ASP A 88 -10.59 -4.62 5.73
N PRO A 89 -10.99 -4.06 4.57
CA PRO A 89 -10.34 -2.89 4.00
C PRO A 89 -10.26 -1.74 5.00
N SER A 90 -11.33 -1.41 5.74
CA SER A 90 -11.35 -0.24 6.63
C SER A 90 -10.21 -0.28 7.65
N ARG A 91 -10.00 -1.43 8.32
CA ARG A 91 -8.87 -1.66 9.23
C ARG A 91 -7.50 -1.61 8.56
N PHE A 92 -7.37 -2.13 7.33
CA PHE A 92 -6.11 -2.00 6.56
C PHE A 92 -5.69 -0.54 6.41
N LEU A 93 -6.68 0.33 6.21
CA LEU A 93 -6.46 1.71 5.80
C LEU A 93 -6.09 2.59 6.99
N VAL A 94 -6.66 2.29 8.16
CA VAL A 94 -6.23 2.88 9.44
C VAL A 94 -4.74 2.62 9.68
N ASP A 95 -4.27 1.40 9.44
CA ASP A 95 -2.85 1.07 9.64
C ASP A 95 -1.94 1.64 8.54
N CYS A 96 -2.41 1.68 7.29
CA CYS A 96 -1.73 2.39 6.19
C CYS A 96 -1.50 3.86 6.54
N LYS A 97 -2.52 4.52 7.11
CA LYS A 97 -2.46 5.93 7.55
C LYS A 97 -1.28 6.18 8.49
N VAL A 98 -1.07 5.29 9.46
CA VAL A 98 0.02 5.40 10.44
C VAL A 98 1.39 5.36 9.76
N ILE A 99 1.61 4.40 8.85
CA ILE A 99 2.90 4.28 8.16
C ILE A 99 3.10 5.42 7.17
N PHE A 100 2.07 5.77 6.40
CA PHE A 100 2.10 6.85 5.43
C PHE A 100 2.44 8.20 6.06
N LYS A 101 1.83 8.53 7.21
CA LYS A 101 2.13 9.74 7.99
C LYS A 101 3.63 9.88 8.25
N ARG A 102 4.26 8.80 8.68
CA ARG A 102 5.70 8.78 8.99
C ARG A 102 6.54 9.06 7.75
N GLN A 103 6.18 8.50 6.60
CA GLN A 103 6.94 8.68 5.36
C GLN A 103 6.85 10.12 4.84
N VAL A 104 5.65 10.72 4.85
CA VAL A 104 5.45 12.13 4.45
C VAL A 104 6.19 13.06 5.41
N PHE A 105 6.11 12.83 6.72
CA PHE A 105 6.85 13.63 7.70
C PHE A 105 8.37 13.58 7.47
N ASN A 106 8.90 12.40 7.15
CA ASN A 106 10.32 12.24 6.82
C ASN A 106 10.71 12.92 5.49
N ALA A 107 9.77 13.07 4.54
CA ALA A 107 9.99 13.83 3.32
C ALA A 107 10.03 15.34 3.61
N LEU A 108 9.06 15.84 4.38
CA LEU A 108 9.00 17.24 4.77
C LEU A 108 10.26 17.72 5.49
N LYS A 109 10.91 16.87 6.31
CA LYS A 109 12.20 17.22 6.96
C LYS A 109 13.28 17.70 5.99
N LYS A 110 13.21 17.29 4.72
CA LYS A 110 14.17 17.64 3.67
C LYS A 110 13.64 18.72 2.74
N ASP A 111 12.32 18.79 2.57
CA ASP A 111 11.65 19.58 1.56
C ASP A 111 10.55 20.43 2.25
N GLU A 112 10.55 21.75 2.08
CA GLU A 112 9.60 22.66 2.75
C GLU A 112 8.13 22.31 2.45
N ALA A 113 7.88 21.80 1.24
CA ALA A 113 6.60 21.26 0.83
C ALA A 113 6.74 20.05 -0.08
N VAL A 114 5.79 19.12 0.00
CA VAL A 114 5.71 17.94 -0.87
C VAL A 114 4.32 17.80 -1.48
N LYS A 115 4.25 17.46 -2.77
CA LYS A 115 3.00 17.09 -3.44
C LYS A 115 2.81 15.58 -3.32
N VAL A 116 1.63 15.17 -2.88
CA VAL A 116 1.31 13.80 -2.50
C VAL A 116 0.05 13.33 -3.22
N ASN A 117 0.10 12.12 -3.74
CA ASN A 117 -1.04 11.35 -4.23
C ASN A 117 -0.98 9.91 -3.70
N ALA A 118 -2.13 9.25 -3.64
CA ALA A 118 -2.26 7.85 -3.26
C ALA A 118 -3.11 7.11 -4.28
N ILE A 119 -2.75 5.85 -4.52
CA ILE A 119 -3.50 4.92 -5.36
C ILE A 119 -3.75 3.67 -4.53
N PHE A 120 -5.02 3.29 -4.39
CA PHE A 120 -5.42 2.01 -3.82
C PHE A 120 -5.68 1.02 -4.96
N CYS A 121 -5.19 -0.21 -4.79
CA CYS A 121 -5.53 -1.36 -5.61
C CYS A 121 -5.87 -2.54 -4.68
N GLY A 122 -7.06 -3.10 -4.85
CA GLY A 122 -7.50 -4.26 -4.08
C GLY A 122 -8.20 -5.28 -4.98
N GLU A 123 -7.88 -6.56 -4.78
CA GLU A 123 -8.63 -7.68 -5.34
C GLU A 123 -9.73 -8.07 -4.35
N PHE A 124 -10.97 -8.12 -4.84
CA PHE A 124 -12.14 -8.48 -4.05
C PHE A 124 -12.80 -9.73 -4.63
N ALA A 125 -13.07 -10.71 -3.77
CA ALA A 125 -13.95 -11.82 -4.10
C ALA A 125 -15.41 -11.33 -4.04
N ILE A 126 -16.13 -11.49 -5.14
CA ILE A 126 -17.53 -11.10 -5.32
C ILE A 126 -18.32 -12.37 -5.58
N THR A 127 -19.38 -12.58 -4.81
CA THR A 127 -20.34 -13.64 -5.06
C THR A 127 -21.42 -13.11 -6.01
N GLN A 128 -21.50 -13.66 -7.22
CA GLN A 128 -22.55 -13.35 -8.19
C GLN A 128 -23.35 -14.63 -8.46
N GLY A 129 -24.52 -14.74 -7.82
CA GLY A 129 -25.28 -15.99 -7.77
C GLY A 129 -24.49 -17.08 -7.03
N GLU A 130 -24.28 -18.23 -7.67
CA GLU A 130 -23.50 -19.35 -7.11
C GLU A 130 -21.99 -19.27 -7.40
N LYS A 131 -21.53 -18.26 -8.17
CA LYS A 131 -20.13 -18.15 -8.59
C LYS A 131 -19.36 -17.12 -7.77
N MET A 132 -18.14 -17.49 -7.38
CA MET A 132 -17.14 -16.58 -6.79
C MET A 132 -16.25 -16.02 -7.91
N LEU A 133 -16.27 -14.70 -8.10
CA LEU A 133 -15.45 -13.98 -9.07
C LEU A 133 -14.46 -13.07 -8.34
N ASN A 134 -13.22 -13.00 -8.82
CA ASN A 134 -12.25 -12.03 -8.32
C ASN A 134 -12.24 -10.80 -9.22
N GLU A 135 -12.48 -9.62 -8.65
CA GLU A 135 -12.44 -8.35 -9.37
C GLU A 135 -11.43 -7.39 -8.73
N TYR A 136 -10.63 -6.72 -9.56
CA TYR A 136 -9.73 -5.66 -9.11
C TYR A 136 -10.44 -4.32 -9.12
N LYS A 137 -10.28 -3.55 -8.04
CA LYS A 137 -10.74 -2.16 -7.95
C LYS A 137 -9.58 -1.22 -7.66
N TYR A 138 -9.64 -0.05 -8.30
CA TYR A 138 -8.63 0.99 -8.25
C TYR A 138 -9.26 2.30 -7.81
N PHE A 139 -8.63 3.01 -6.88
CA PHE A 139 -9.02 4.36 -6.47
C PHE A 139 -7.78 5.25 -6.45
N THR A 140 -7.91 6.48 -6.93
CA THR A 140 -6.79 7.41 -7.00
C THR A 140 -7.20 8.74 -6.39
N THR A 141 -6.37 9.30 -5.51
CA THR A 141 -6.59 10.63 -4.96
C THR A 141 -6.01 11.70 -5.88
N SER A 142 -6.61 12.88 -5.89
CA SER A 142 -6.00 14.07 -6.49
C SER A 142 -4.68 14.44 -5.79
N ASN A 143 -3.81 15.14 -6.52
CA ASN A 143 -2.55 15.67 -5.99
C ASN A 143 -2.81 16.77 -4.95
N ASN A 144 -2.25 16.64 -3.75
CA ASN A 144 -2.36 17.63 -2.68
C ASN A 144 -0.98 18.08 -2.20
N VAL A 145 -0.82 19.35 -1.83
CA VAL A 145 0.44 19.91 -1.29
C VAL A 145 0.43 19.84 0.24
N CYS A 146 1.55 19.42 0.83
CA CYS A 146 1.75 19.32 2.29
C CYS A 146 2.95 20.17 2.71
N ASN A 147 2.89 20.90 3.83
CA ASN A 147 3.98 21.69 4.43
C ASN A 147 3.97 21.62 5.98
N PHE A 148 5.00 22.16 6.65
CA PHE A 148 5.15 22.13 8.12
C PHE A 148 4.40 23.23 8.89
N SER A 149 4.10 24.38 8.26
CA SER A 149 3.58 25.59 8.91
C SER A 149 2.06 25.60 9.10
N ALA A 150 1.31 24.78 8.36
CA ALA A 150 -0.02 24.40 8.78
C ALA A 150 0.11 23.63 10.11
N GLN A 151 -0.84 23.74 11.04
CA GLN A 151 -0.95 22.86 12.22
C GLN A 151 -1.17 21.39 11.77
N GLY A 152 -0.08 20.78 11.29
CA GLY A 152 -0.03 20.02 10.05
C GLY A 152 -0.46 18.56 10.15
N ALA A 153 -1.11 18.18 11.24
CA ALA A 153 -1.70 16.86 11.39
C ALA A 153 -3.22 16.87 11.18
N ALA A 154 -3.93 17.94 11.57
CA ALA A 154 -5.40 18.00 11.55
C ALA A 154 -5.97 18.44 10.19
N ILE A 155 -5.36 19.46 9.58
CA ILE A 155 -5.74 19.97 8.24
C ILE A 155 -5.39 18.95 7.14
N ILE A 156 -4.38 18.10 7.36
CA ILE A 156 -3.85 17.14 6.38
C ILE A 156 -4.59 15.80 6.41
N PHE A 157 -4.99 15.31 7.59
CA PHE A 157 -5.70 14.04 7.68
C PHE A 157 -7.21 14.15 7.58
N GLY A 158 -7.82 15.29 7.91
CA GLY A 158 -9.28 15.47 7.76
C GLY A 158 -9.73 15.21 6.32
N PRO A 159 -9.32 16.01 5.32
CA PRO A 159 -9.77 15.85 3.95
C PRO A 159 -9.32 14.55 3.27
N LEU A 160 -8.11 14.06 3.56
CA LEU A 160 -7.61 12.80 2.98
C LEU A 160 -8.35 11.59 3.56
N GLN A 161 -8.57 11.55 4.88
CA GLN A 161 -9.36 10.51 5.54
C GLN A 161 -10.83 10.62 5.14
N THR A 162 -11.39 11.83 5.05
CA THR A 162 -12.79 12.06 4.65
C THR A 162 -13.03 11.80 3.17
N ALA A 163 -12.10 12.11 2.26
CA ALA A 163 -12.25 11.76 0.84
C ALA A 163 -12.18 10.24 0.66
N TYR A 164 -11.23 9.62 1.34
CA TYR A 164 -11.01 8.19 1.30
C TYR A 164 -12.15 7.37 1.95
N GLU A 165 -12.57 7.74 3.16
CA GLU A 165 -13.71 7.13 3.85
C GLU A 165 -15.03 7.43 3.14
N ARG A 166 -15.21 8.60 2.51
CA ARG A 166 -16.41 8.91 1.73
C ARG A 166 -16.50 8.07 0.47
N GLU A 167 -15.41 7.91 -0.28
CA GLU A 167 -15.40 7.08 -1.48
C GLU A 167 -15.57 5.59 -1.14
N LEU A 168 -14.90 5.08 -0.10
CA LEU A 168 -15.12 3.70 0.35
C LEU A 168 -16.50 3.48 0.95
N ARG A 169 -17.02 4.38 1.79
CA ARG A 169 -18.36 4.23 2.36
C ARG A 169 -19.43 4.33 1.27
N THR A 170 -19.28 5.22 0.29
CA THR A 170 -20.19 5.30 -0.86
C THR A 170 -20.19 4.00 -1.64
N TYR A 171 -19.00 3.44 -1.90
CA TYR A 171 -18.85 2.18 -2.63
C TYR A 171 -19.36 0.96 -1.85
N LEU A 172 -19.06 0.85 -0.54
CA LEU A 172 -19.56 -0.22 0.32
C LEU A 172 -21.09 -0.12 0.50
N LYS A 173 -21.64 1.10 0.60
CA LYS A 173 -23.09 1.34 0.69
C LYS A 173 -23.81 0.99 -0.61
N GLN A 174 -23.22 1.32 -1.77
CA GLN A 174 -23.75 0.93 -3.09
C GLN A 174 -23.73 -0.58 -3.34
N LYS A 175 -22.74 -1.31 -2.79
CA LYS A 175 -22.52 -2.73 -3.10
C LYS A 175 -23.05 -3.71 -2.05
N TYR A 176 -23.11 -3.32 -0.78
CA TYR A 176 -23.49 -4.19 0.35
C TYR A 176 -24.63 -3.65 1.21
N GLY A 177 -25.16 -2.44 0.93
CA GLY A 177 -26.41 -1.96 1.51
C GLY A 177 -26.47 -1.76 3.03
N SER A 178 -25.35 -1.64 3.75
CA SER A 178 -25.37 -1.50 5.22
C SER A 178 -24.41 -0.42 5.74
N GLU A 179 -24.88 0.36 6.71
CA GLU A 179 -24.13 1.41 7.43
C GLU A 179 -23.29 0.89 8.60
N ASN A 180 -23.31 -0.42 8.87
CA ASN A 180 -22.58 -1.04 9.98
C ASN A 180 -21.60 -2.12 9.48
N VAL A 181 -20.36 -1.72 9.19
CA VAL A 181 -19.16 -2.57 9.16
C VAL A 181 -17.98 -1.78 9.72
#